data_AF-A0A1G9RYQ2-F1
#
_entry.id   AF-A0A1G9RYQ2-F1
#
_cell.length_a   1.000
_cell.length_b   1.000
_cell.length_c   1.000
_cell.angle_alpha   90.00
_cell.angle_beta   90.00
_cell.angle_gamma   90.00
#
_symmetry.space_group_name_H-M   'P 1'
#
loop_
_entity.id
_entity.type
_entity.pdbx_description
1 polymer ?
#
loop_
_entity_poly.entity_id
_entity_poly.type
_entity_poly.pdbx_seq_one_letter_code
_entity_poly.pdbx_strand_id
1 'polypeptide(L)'
;MSRFSLRYSLALALGLAVQAGWGASAQADDCSRFAAARDSYLGQTSDGMTAALEQMARQRQIPVDAAAFYWGGTLLQADDRASLASLAQLTLATYQWQGHWERAEHAMTRIADEHGSRVAALYAGLMFTDNRGARDPYRARAYLAESARGGNRDAAAFLDMHDACSGHRMALN
;
A
#
# COMPACT_ATOMS: atom_id res chain seq x y z
N MET A 1 -46.53 59.38 33.73
CA MET A 1 -45.80 59.35 35.01
C MET A 1 -45.25 57.95 35.23
N SER A 2 -43.93 57.83 35.44
CA SER A 2 -43.21 56.70 36.08
C SER A 2 -43.30 55.27 35.51
N ARG A 3 -42.29 54.38 35.51
CA ARG A 3 -40.81 54.40 35.69
C ARG A 3 -40.35 52.93 35.81
N PHE A 4 -39.20 52.56 35.22
CA PHE A 4 -38.34 51.36 35.46
C PHE A 4 -38.95 49.96 35.17
N SER A 5 -38.26 48.87 34.77
CA SER A 5 -36.94 48.50 34.24
C SER A 5 -36.90 46.95 34.26
N LEU A 6 -36.33 46.28 33.24
CA LEU A 6 -35.47 45.06 33.32
C LEU A 6 -35.31 44.46 31.91
N ARG A 7 -34.15 44.61 31.26
CA ARG A 7 -33.03 43.63 31.17
C ARG A 7 -33.45 42.28 30.55
N TYR A 8 -33.02 41.99 29.32
CA TYR A 8 -31.80 41.21 29.04
C TYR A 8 -31.70 40.91 27.54
N SER A 9 -30.54 41.24 26.99
CA SER A 9 -30.10 40.95 25.64
C SER A 9 -30.01 39.43 25.41
N LEU A 10 -30.58 38.91 24.33
CA LEU A 10 -30.22 37.61 23.77
C LEU A 10 -29.48 37.89 22.46
N ALA A 11 -28.16 37.98 22.60
CA ALA A 11 -27.21 38.05 21.50
C ALA A 11 -26.93 36.65 20.97
N LEU A 12 -26.89 36.54 19.64
CA LEU A 12 -26.00 35.70 18.83
C LEU A 12 -25.73 34.27 19.31
N ALA A 13 -26.39 33.31 18.68
CA ALA A 13 -25.85 31.97 18.45
C ALA A 13 -25.76 31.72 16.94
N LEU A 14 -24.86 32.45 16.28
CA LEU A 14 -24.40 32.19 14.92
C LEU A 14 -22.88 32.13 14.98
N GLY A 15 -22.32 30.92 14.97
CA GLY A 15 -20.88 30.76 14.80
C GLY A 15 -20.26 29.63 15.60
N LEU A 16 -20.62 28.37 15.33
CA LEU A 16 -19.77 27.21 15.64
C LEU A 16 -20.01 26.12 14.59
N ALA A 17 -19.61 26.36 13.33
CA ALA A 17 -19.67 25.34 12.28
C ALA A 17 -18.58 25.50 11.19
N VAL A 18 -17.43 26.11 11.47
CA VAL A 18 -16.43 26.43 10.41
C VAL A 18 -15.03 25.85 10.65
N GLN A 19 -14.84 24.89 11.55
CA GLN A 19 -13.50 24.28 11.76
C GLN A 19 -13.40 22.78 11.55
N ALA A 20 -14.51 22.06 11.30
CA ALA A 20 -14.47 20.61 11.09
C ALA A 20 -14.34 20.16 9.62
N GLY A 21 -14.51 21.07 8.65
CA GLY A 21 -14.56 20.70 7.22
C GLY A 21 -13.20 20.57 6.52
N TRP A 22 -12.19 21.32 6.97
CA TRP A 22 -10.95 21.50 6.21
C TRP A 22 -9.94 20.36 6.43
N GLY A 23 -9.94 19.76 7.63
CA GLY A 23 -9.09 18.61 7.93
C GLY A 23 -9.56 17.31 7.26
N ALA A 24 -10.88 17.11 7.15
CA ALA A 24 -11.45 15.92 6.52
C ALA A 24 -11.23 15.90 5.00
N SER A 25 -11.30 17.06 4.32
CA SER A 25 -11.05 17.16 2.88
C SER A 25 -9.57 16.93 2.55
N ALA A 26 -8.66 17.54 3.32
CA ALA A 26 -7.21 17.37 3.11
C ALA A 26 -6.76 15.91 3.31
N GLN A 27 -7.28 15.22 4.34
CA GLN A 27 -6.99 13.81 4.55
C GLN A 27 -7.56 12.91 3.42
N ALA A 28 -8.75 13.23 2.91
CA ALA A 28 -9.32 12.51 1.77
C ALA A 28 -8.45 12.69 0.51
N ASP A 29 -7.93 13.90 0.29
CA ASP A 29 -6.99 14.21 -0.79
C ASP A 29 -5.67 13.44 -0.63
N ASP A 30 -5.10 13.37 0.58
CA ASP A 30 -3.89 12.58 0.87
C ASP A 30 -4.08 11.09 0.60
N CYS A 31 -5.20 10.54 1.06
CA CYS A 31 -5.50 9.12 0.85
C CYS A 31 -5.78 8.79 -0.62
N SER A 32 -6.41 9.68 -1.37
CA SER A 32 -6.63 9.48 -2.81
C SER A 32 -5.30 9.53 -3.58
N ARG A 33 -4.40 10.46 -3.24
CA ARG A 33 -3.05 10.53 -3.82
C ARG A 33 -2.22 9.30 -3.51
N PHE A 34 -2.26 8.83 -2.26
CA PHE A 34 -1.60 7.59 -1.86
C PHE A 34 -2.12 6.38 -2.64
N ALA A 35 -3.44 6.20 -2.72
CA ALA A 35 -4.05 5.10 -3.46
C ALA A 35 -3.66 5.14 -4.95
N ALA A 36 -3.75 6.32 -5.59
CA ALA A 36 -3.39 6.47 -7.00
C ALA A 36 -1.91 6.14 -7.27
N ALA A 37 -1.00 6.62 -6.42
CA ALA A 37 0.43 6.33 -6.55
C ALA A 37 0.73 4.84 -6.36
N ARG A 38 0.13 4.21 -5.35
CA ARG A 38 0.25 2.77 -5.09
C ARG A 38 -0.24 1.98 -6.29
N ASP A 39 -1.46 2.25 -6.76
CA ASP A 39 -2.09 1.47 -7.81
C ASP A 39 -1.31 1.62 -9.13
N SER A 40 -0.81 2.82 -9.43
CA SER A 40 0.08 3.05 -10.58
C SER A 40 1.39 2.27 -10.46
N TYR A 41 2.04 2.30 -9.30
CA TYR A 41 3.31 1.60 -9.07
C TYR A 41 3.18 0.08 -9.17
N LEU A 42 2.16 -0.49 -8.51
CA LEU A 42 1.88 -1.92 -8.56
C LEU A 42 1.48 -2.36 -9.98
N GLY A 43 0.67 -1.55 -10.68
CA GLY A 43 0.29 -1.79 -12.07
C GLY A 43 1.50 -1.85 -13.00
N GLN A 44 2.33 -0.81 -13.02
CA GLN A 44 3.53 -0.74 -13.88
C GLN A 44 4.48 -1.92 -13.63
N THR A 45 4.71 -2.26 -12.36
CA THR A 45 5.58 -3.39 -11.99
C THR A 45 5.00 -4.71 -12.47
N SER A 46 3.70 -4.93 -12.25
CA SER A 46 3.00 -6.14 -12.66
C SER A 46 3.00 -6.29 -14.19
N ASP A 47 2.69 -5.23 -14.93
CA ASP A 47 2.61 -5.25 -16.40
C ASP A 47 3.94 -5.61 -17.05
N GLY A 48 5.05 -5.02 -16.56
CA GLY A 48 6.39 -5.35 -17.04
C GLY A 48 6.76 -6.82 -16.84
N MET A 49 6.39 -7.38 -15.68
CA MET A 49 6.67 -8.77 -15.36
C MET A 49 5.75 -9.75 -16.12
N THR A 50 4.48 -9.40 -16.32
CA THR A 50 3.55 -10.16 -17.18
C THR A 50 4.10 -10.28 -18.60
N ALA A 51 4.59 -9.17 -19.18
CA ALA A 51 5.20 -9.19 -20.51
C ALA A 51 6.42 -10.13 -20.58
N ALA A 52 7.27 -10.14 -19.54
CA ALA A 52 8.42 -11.04 -19.44
C ALA A 52 8.00 -12.52 -19.35
N LEU A 53 6.99 -12.82 -18.53
CA LEU A 53 6.43 -14.16 -18.40
C LEU A 53 5.85 -14.68 -19.71
N GLU A 54 5.07 -13.87 -20.41
CA GLU A 54 4.53 -14.25 -21.70
C GLU A 54 5.63 -14.49 -22.74
N GLN A 55 6.69 -13.68 -22.75
CA GLN A 55 7.82 -13.89 -23.65
C GLN A 55 8.49 -15.23 -23.39
N MET A 56 8.74 -15.56 -22.12
CA MET A 56 9.33 -16.84 -21.73
C MET A 56 8.41 -18.02 -22.08
N ALA A 57 7.11 -17.88 -21.80
CA ALA A 57 6.09 -18.87 -22.15
C ALA A 57 6.07 -19.15 -23.66
N ARG A 58 6.10 -18.10 -24.50
CA ARG A 58 6.20 -18.21 -25.96
C ARG A 58 7.48 -18.90 -26.41
N GLN A 59 8.63 -18.50 -25.85
CA GLN A 59 9.94 -19.10 -26.20
C GLN A 59 10.01 -20.59 -25.87
N ARG A 60 9.40 -20.99 -24.76
CA ARG A 60 9.42 -22.39 -24.27
C ARG A 60 8.22 -23.21 -24.72
N GLN A 61 7.26 -22.60 -25.41
CA GLN A 61 6.00 -23.24 -25.83
C GLN A 61 5.24 -23.89 -24.67
N ILE A 62 5.19 -23.19 -23.54
CA ILE A 62 4.47 -23.62 -22.32
C ILE A 62 3.40 -22.60 -21.92
N PRO A 63 2.39 -22.99 -21.14
CA PRO A 63 1.46 -22.06 -20.49
C PRO A 63 2.17 -21.02 -19.60
N VAL A 64 1.59 -19.82 -19.47
CA VAL A 64 2.16 -18.70 -18.70
C VAL A 64 2.25 -19.02 -17.19
N ASP A 65 1.27 -19.73 -16.66
CA ASP A 65 1.24 -20.24 -15.29
C ASP A 65 2.35 -21.25 -15.02
N ALA A 66 2.59 -22.17 -15.96
CA ALA A 66 3.74 -23.07 -15.89
C ALA A 66 5.06 -22.28 -15.91
N ALA A 67 5.16 -21.28 -16.80
CA ALA A 67 6.33 -20.41 -16.90
C ALA A 67 6.62 -19.69 -15.56
N ALA A 68 5.59 -19.12 -14.93
CA ALA A 68 5.71 -18.47 -13.62
C ALA A 68 6.16 -19.44 -12.53
N PHE A 69 5.58 -20.66 -12.49
CA PHE A 69 5.98 -21.66 -11.50
C PHE A 69 7.46 -22.07 -11.64
N TYR A 70 7.91 -22.39 -12.86
CA TYR A 70 9.31 -22.75 -13.11
C TYR A 70 10.26 -21.64 -12.71
N TRP A 71 9.97 -20.41 -13.13
CA TRP A 71 10.85 -19.28 -12.83
C TRP A 71 10.87 -18.97 -11.33
N GLY A 72 9.70 -18.99 -10.67
CA GLY A 72 9.60 -18.80 -9.22
C GLY A 72 10.46 -19.81 -8.44
N GLY A 73 10.44 -21.08 -8.84
CA GLY A 73 11.30 -22.10 -8.25
C GLY A 73 12.79 -21.80 -8.42
N THR A 74 13.22 -21.36 -9.60
CA THR A 74 14.64 -21.02 -9.84
C THR A 74 15.11 -19.80 -9.04
N LEU A 75 14.25 -18.78 -8.91
CA LEU A 75 14.55 -17.57 -8.15
C LEU A 75 14.66 -17.88 -6.65
N LEU A 76 13.76 -18.73 -6.15
CA LEU A 76 13.78 -19.17 -4.76
C LEU A 76 15.01 -20.04 -4.46
N GLN A 77 15.43 -20.90 -5.39
CA GLN A 77 16.61 -21.74 -5.21
C GLN A 77 17.92 -20.94 -5.19
N ALA A 78 17.99 -19.84 -5.95
CA ALA A 78 19.17 -18.96 -5.95
C ALA A 78 19.34 -18.22 -4.61
N ASP A 79 18.22 -17.84 -3.98
CA ASP A 79 18.12 -17.22 -2.64
C ASP A 79 19.05 -16.01 -2.41
N ASP A 80 19.46 -15.35 -3.49
CA ASP A 80 20.21 -14.10 -3.43
C ASP A 80 19.28 -12.89 -3.51
N ARG A 81 19.78 -11.72 -3.10
CA ARG A 81 18.96 -10.49 -3.02
C ARG A 81 18.31 -10.10 -4.35
N ALA A 82 18.99 -10.31 -5.47
CA ALA A 82 18.43 -9.95 -6.78
C ALA A 82 17.34 -10.94 -7.16
N SER A 83 17.56 -12.24 -6.94
CA SER A 83 16.57 -13.29 -7.21
C SER A 83 15.33 -13.14 -6.33
N LEU A 84 15.46 -12.81 -5.05
CA LEU A 84 14.32 -12.55 -4.15
C LEU A 84 13.53 -11.30 -4.55
N ALA A 85 14.19 -10.27 -5.09
CA ALA A 85 13.51 -9.10 -5.63
C ALA A 85 12.69 -9.45 -6.88
N SER A 86 13.27 -10.24 -7.79
CA SER A 86 12.55 -10.77 -8.95
C SER A 86 11.41 -11.71 -8.56
N LEU A 87 11.59 -12.53 -7.52
CA LEU A 87 10.54 -13.43 -7.00
C LEU A 87 9.37 -12.64 -6.44
N ALA A 88 9.64 -11.53 -5.75
CA ALA A 88 8.62 -10.62 -5.26
C ALA A 88 7.85 -10.00 -6.45
N GLN A 89 8.55 -9.45 -7.45
CA GLN A 89 7.90 -8.90 -8.66
C GLN A 89 7.07 -9.96 -9.40
N LEU A 90 7.57 -11.19 -9.50
CA LEU A 90 6.84 -12.32 -10.07
C LEU A 90 5.57 -12.66 -9.27
N THR A 91 5.67 -12.63 -7.94
CA THR A 91 4.52 -12.84 -7.04
C THR A 91 3.48 -11.72 -7.23
N LEU A 92 3.92 -10.48 -7.46
CA LEU A 92 3.03 -9.35 -7.78
C LEU A 92 2.39 -9.48 -9.17
N ALA A 93 3.06 -10.07 -10.15
CA ALA A 93 2.47 -10.28 -11.48
C ALA A 93 1.37 -11.35 -11.45
N THR A 94 1.65 -12.45 -10.74
CA THR A 94 0.69 -13.56 -10.59
C THR A 94 -0.46 -13.22 -9.64
N TYR A 95 -0.31 -12.19 -8.81
CA TYR A 95 -1.40 -11.64 -7.98
C TYR A 95 -2.62 -11.21 -8.80
N GLN A 96 -2.44 -10.70 -10.01
CA GLN A 96 -3.58 -10.28 -10.85
C GLN A 96 -4.47 -11.46 -11.31
N TRP A 97 -4.02 -12.71 -11.13
CA TRP A 97 -4.82 -13.88 -11.48
C TRP A 97 -5.95 -14.11 -10.48
N GLN A 98 -7.13 -14.51 -10.98
CA GLN A 98 -8.32 -14.65 -10.15
C GLN A 98 -8.08 -15.58 -8.95
N GLY A 99 -8.38 -15.11 -7.74
CA GLY A 99 -8.30 -15.90 -6.51
C GLY A 99 -6.89 -16.05 -5.92
N HIS A 100 -5.87 -15.34 -6.44
CA HIS A 100 -4.48 -15.48 -5.97
C HIS A 100 -4.02 -14.42 -4.96
N TRP A 101 -4.89 -13.48 -4.58
CA TRP A 101 -4.57 -12.39 -3.66
C TRP A 101 -3.98 -12.84 -2.33
N GLU A 102 -4.72 -13.64 -1.57
CA GLU A 102 -4.32 -14.06 -0.22
C GLU A 102 -3.00 -14.84 -0.26
N ARG A 103 -2.81 -15.63 -1.33
CA ARG A 103 -1.57 -16.39 -1.55
C ARG A 103 -0.40 -15.46 -1.85
N ALA A 104 -0.60 -14.42 -2.66
CA ALA A 104 0.43 -13.44 -2.97
C ALA A 104 0.81 -12.60 -1.75
N GLU A 105 -0.17 -12.16 -0.96
CA GLU A 105 0.05 -11.44 0.29
C GLU A 105 0.87 -12.29 1.29
N HIS A 106 0.49 -13.55 1.46
CA HIS A 106 1.20 -14.49 2.33
C HIS A 106 2.62 -14.80 1.80
N ALA A 107 2.79 -14.99 0.50
CA ALA A 107 4.09 -15.22 -0.11
C ALA A 107 5.02 -14.01 0.05
N MET A 108 4.52 -12.79 -0.20
CA MET A 108 5.27 -11.54 0.02
C MET A 108 5.71 -11.38 1.47
N THR A 109 4.80 -11.62 2.40
CA THR A 109 5.07 -11.62 3.85
C THR A 109 6.23 -12.57 4.18
N ARG A 110 6.15 -13.84 3.71
CA ARG A 110 7.21 -14.82 3.99
C ARG A 110 8.55 -14.43 3.37
N ILE A 111 8.56 -13.95 2.12
CA ILE A 111 9.80 -13.52 1.46
C ILE A 111 10.41 -12.30 2.18
N ALA A 112 9.58 -11.40 2.72
CA ALA A 112 10.04 -10.28 3.53
C ALA A 112 10.61 -10.75 4.88
N ASP A 113 9.84 -11.53 5.63
CA ASP A 113 10.14 -11.91 7.02
C ASP A 113 11.27 -12.94 7.11
N GLU A 114 11.22 -13.98 6.27
CA GLU A 114 12.16 -15.11 6.35
C GLU A 114 13.46 -14.84 5.58
N HIS A 115 13.40 -14.10 4.46
CA HIS A 115 14.55 -13.87 3.58
C HIS A 115 15.06 -12.42 3.60
N GLY A 116 14.43 -11.52 4.35
CA GLY A 116 14.86 -10.12 4.48
C GLY A 116 14.77 -9.31 3.19
N SER A 117 13.87 -9.69 2.27
CA SER A 117 13.71 -8.99 0.99
C SER A 117 12.99 -7.66 1.18
N ARG A 118 13.73 -6.57 0.96
CA ARG A 118 13.21 -5.19 1.05
C ARG A 118 12.14 -4.91 0.00
N VAL A 119 12.26 -5.50 -1.19
CA VAL A 119 11.28 -5.36 -2.26
C VAL A 119 9.99 -6.09 -1.90
N ALA A 120 10.09 -7.30 -1.31
CA ALA A 120 8.92 -8.00 -0.81
C ALA A 120 8.24 -7.24 0.34
N ALA A 121 9.02 -6.66 1.26
CA ALA A 121 8.49 -5.81 2.32
C ALA A 121 7.76 -4.59 1.75
N LEU A 122 8.31 -3.91 0.73
CA LEU A 122 7.60 -2.82 0.05
C LEU A 122 6.24 -3.28 -0.48
N TYR A 123 6.20 -4.36 -1.24
CA TYR A 123 4.95 -4.85 -1.81
C TYR A 123 3.97 -5.33 -0.74
N ALA A 124 4.42 -6.06 0.29
CA ALA A 124 3.58 -6.45 1.43
C ALA A 124 2.96 -5.21 2.08
N GLY A 125 3.76 -4.17 2.33
CA GLY A 125 3.30 -2.90 2.88
C GLY A 125 2.21 -2.25 2.03
N LEU A 126 2.40 -2.19 0.71
CA LEU A 126 1.40 -1.65 -0.22
C LEU A 126 0.14 -2.53 -0.27
N MET A 127 0.29 -3.85 -0.24
CA MET A 127 -0.81 -4.80 -0.29
C MET A 127 -1.75 -4.68 0.92
N PHE A 128 -1.22 -4.49 2.14
CA PHE A 128 -2.04 -4.26 3.34
C PHE A 128 -2.85 -2.96 3.34
N THR A 129 -2.64 -2.09 2.34
CA THR A 129 -3.44 -0.88 2.16
C THR A 129 -4.55 -1.02 1.11
N ASP A 130 -4.54 -2.11 0.33
CA ASP A 130 -5.54 -2.42 -0.69
C ASP A 130 -6.87 -2.85 -0.04
N ASN A 131 -7.99 -2.60 -0.70
CA ASN A 131 -9.32 -3.06 -0.29
C ASN A 131 -9.62 -4.50 -0.77
N ARG A 132 -8.75 -5.12 -1.59
CA ARG A 132 -8.89 -6.51 -2.04
C ARG A 132 -8.55 -7.55 -0.95
N GLY A 133 -8.02 -7.12 0.19
CA GLY A 133 -7.54 -7.96 1.27
C GLY A 133 -7.89 -7.51 2.67
N ALA A 134 -7.20 -8.12 3.65
CA ALA A 134 -7.25 -7.69 5.03
C ALA A 134 -6.51 -6.36 5.17
N ARG A 135 -7.25 -5.26 5.16
CA ARG A 135 -6.68 -3.94 5.34
C ARG A 135 -6.10 -3.79 6.75
N ASP A 136 -4.80 -3.58 6.83
CA ASP A 136 -4.07 -3.41 8.09
C ASP A 136 -3.06 -2.26 7.95
N PRO A 137 -3.45 -1.01 8.29
CA PRO A 137 -2.56 0.14 8.14
C PRO A 137 -1.35 0.10 9.08
N TYR A 138 -1.40 -0.64 10.20
CA TYR A 138 -0.26 -0.75 11.11
C TYR A 138 0.77 -1.72 10.54
N ARG A 139 0.33 -2.87 10.05
CA ARG A 139 1.18 -3.83 9.38
C ARG A 139 1.74 -3.27 8.06
N ALA A 140 0.91 -2.56 7.30
CA ALA A 140 1.35 -1.82 6.12
C ALA A 140 2.53 -0.90 6.45
N ARG A 141 2.36 -0.04 7.47
CA ARG A 141 3.39 0.89 7.92
C ARG A 141 4.67 0.19 8.37
N ALA A 142 4.55 -0.91 9.12
CA ALA A 142 5.69 -1.67 9.63
C ALA A 142 6.59 -2.15 8.48
N TYR A 143 6.00 -2.74 7.45
CA TYR A 143 6.73 -3.23 6.27
C TYR A 143 7.33 -2.09 5.44
N LEU A 144 6.60 -0.99 5.22
CA LEU A 144 7.12 0.19 4.54
C LEU A 144 8.32 0.79 5.29
N ALA A 145 8.22 0.91 6.62
CA ALA A 145 9.30 1.42 7.47
C ALA A 145 10.52 0.49 7.52
N GLU A 146 10.32 -0.82 7.52
CA GLU A 146 11.42 -1.78 7.42
C GLU A 146 12.15 -1.68 6.09
N SER A 147 11.41 -1.69 4.99
CA SER A 147 11.98 -1.56 3.64
C SER A 147 12.73 -0.23 3.47
N ALA A 148 12.16 0.88 3.98
CA ALA A 148 12.76 2.21 3.97
C ALA A 148 14.05 2.28 4.79
N ARG A 149 14.08 1.72 6.01
CA ARG A 149 15.31 1.59 6.83
C ARG A 149 16.39 0.76 6.14
N GLY A 150 15.96 -0.20 5.30
CA GLY A 150 16.83 -0.92 4.39
C GLY A 150 17.35 -0.09 3.21
N GLY A 151 17.04 1.19 3.09
CA GLY A 151 17.48 2.05 1.99
C GLY A 151 16.66 1.92 0.71
N ASN A 152 15.46 1.31 0.77
CA ASN A 152 14.53 1.35 -0.35
C ASN A 152 13.86 2.73 -0.43
N ARG A 153 14.17 3.50 -1.48
CA ARG A 153 13.67 4.87 -1.66
C ARG A 153 12.18 4.92 -1.96
N ASP A 154 11.67 3.96 -2.72
CA ASP A 154 10.24 3.88 -3.02
C ASP A 154 9.44 3.64 -1.73
N ALA A 155 9.95 2.75 -0.87
CA ALA A 155 9.33 2.50 0.43
C ALA A 155 9.34 3.73 1.34
N ALA A 156 10.41 4.53 1.32
CA ALA A 156 10.44 5.78 2.08
C ALA A 156 9.36 6.76 1.57
N ALA A 157 9.24 6.94 0.26
CA ALA A 157 8.21 7.79 -0.34
C ALA A 157 6.80 7.30 0.01
N PHE A 158 6.54 5.99 -0.10
CA PHE A 158 5.24 5.42 0.26
C PHE A 158 4.94 5.47 1.75
N LEU A 159 5.95 5.35 2.62
CA LEU A 159 5.79 5.53 4.06
C LEU A 159 5.32 6.95 4.39
N ASP A 160 5.94 7.97 3.80
CA ASP A 160 5.56 9.36 4.02
C ASP A 160 4.12 9.64 3.56
N MET A 161 3.75 9.13 2.37
CA MET A 161 2.37 9.24 1.85
C MET A 161 1.36 8.49 2.71
N HIS A 162 1.74 7.29 3.20
CA HIS A 162 0.90 6.50 4.09
C HIS A 162 0.66 7.22 5.42
N ASP A 163 1.71 7.81 6.00
CA ASP A 163 1.63 8.54 7.27
C ASP A 163 0.81 9.84 7.09
N ALA A 164 0.87 10.51 5.93
CA ALA A 164 -0.02 11.65 5.62
C ALA A 164 -1.50 11.23 5.55
N CYS A 165 -1.82 10.13 4.85
CA CYS A 165 -3.19 9.60 4.77
C CYS A 165 -3.72 9.09 6.13
N SER A 166 -2.86 8.45 6.93
CA SER A 166 -3.24 7.74 8.15
C SER A 166 -2.99 8.55 9.44
N GLY A 167 -2.33 9.71 9.35
CA GLY A 167 -1.72 10.41 10.48
C GLY A 167 -2.68 10.88 11.57
N HIS A 168 -3.94 11.18 11.24
CA HIS A 168 -4.95 11.51 12.26
C HIS A 168 -5.48 10.28 13.02
N ARG A 169 -5.32 9.07 12.48
CA ARG A 169 -5.86 7.83 13.07
C ARG A 169 -4.88 7.12 14.00
N MET A 170 -3.57 7.36 13.86
CA MET A 170 -2.52 6.74 14.67
C MET A 170 -2.11 7.55 15.92
N ALA A 171 -2.55 8.81 16.04
CA ALA A 171 -2.22 9.68 17.17
C ALA A 171 -3.21 9.62 18.35
N LEU A 172 -4.28 8.81 18.23
CA LEU A 172 -5.39 8.74 19.21
C LEU A 172 -5.47 7.42 19.99
N ASN A 173 -4.47 6.53 19.88
CA ASN A 173 -4.37 5.29 20.67
C ASN A 173 -3.02 5.18 21.35
#